data_AF-A0A924JNB1-F1
#
_entry.id   AF-A0A924JNB1-F1
#
_cell.length_a   1.000
_cell.length_b   1.000
_cell.length_c   1.000
_cell.angle_alpha   90.00
_cell.angle_beta   90.00
_cell.angle_gamma   90.00
#
_symmetry.space_group_name_H-M   'P 1'
#
loop_
_entity.id
_entity.type
_entity.pdbx_description
1 polymer ?
#
loop_
_entity_poly.entity_id
_entity_poly.type
_entity_poly.pdbx_seq_one_letter_code
_entity_poly.pdbx_strand_id
1 'polypeptide(L)'
;IDYLQLLSGSDNKGGGNREQEISNISRNLKALAKELSVPIIALSQLSRAVETRKESKMPQLSDLRESGAIEQDADMVMFIYRPEYYEIGANENGESTKGETHIRVAKHRNGSLDTVKLRANLAIQKFHDWEDDNGINGTMGGGNWKPVGPAPAPNGGASQGGKFFVQSSKMNSGSFDEGFEEQPF
;
A
#
# COMPACT_ATOMS: atom_id res chain seq x y z
N ILE A 1 -4.13 2.42 12.25
CA ILE A 1 -5.45 2.89 12.74
C ILE A 1 -6.54 2.14 11.99
N ASP A 2 -7.45 1.47 12.68
CA ASP A 2 -8.56 0.68 12.11
C ASP A 2 -9.89 1.11 12.75
N TYR A 3 -10.80 1.78 12.04
CA TYR A 3 -10.65 2.47 10.74
C TYR A 3 -10.94 3.97 10.90
N LEU A 4 -10.52 4.80 9.94
CA LEU A 4 -10.57 6.26 10.00
C LEU A 4 -11.96 6.80 10.35
N GLN A 5 -12.98 6.18 9.79
CA GLN A 5 -14.37 6.59 10.01
C GLN A 5 -14.89 6.26 11.43
N LEU A 6 -14.11 5.65 12.33
CA LEU A 6 -14.46 5.56 13.75
C LEU A 6 -13.92 6.72 14.58
N LEU A 7 -12.97 7.49 14.04
CA LEU A 7 -12.45 8.67 14.70
C LEU A 7 -13.56 9.75 14.70
N SER A 8 -13.91 10.23 15.89
CA SER A 8 -14.84 11.34 16.08
C SER A 8 -14.05 12.63 16.27
N GLY A 9 -14.40 13.67 15.51
CA GLY A 9 -13.96 15.04 15.77
C GLY A 9 -14.51 15.52 17.12
N SER A 10 -13.72 16.34 17.83
CA SER A 10 -14.04 16.86 19.17
C SER A 10 -15.31 17.73 19.23
N ASP A 11 -15.87 18.15 18.09
CA ASP A 11 -17.00 19.06 18.00
C ASP A 11 -18.32 18.33 17.77
N ASN A 12 -18.77 17.59 18.78
CA ASN A 12 -20.04 16.86 18.77
C ASN A 12 -21.28 17.77 18.99
N LYS A 13 -21.21 19.05 18.62
CA LYS A 13 -22.29 20.04 18.75
C LYS A 13 -22.82 20.46 17.38
N GLY A 14 -23.62 19.57 16.80
CA GLY A 14 -24.55 19.92 15.72
C GLY A 14 -24.08 19.56 14.31
N GLY A 15 -24.64 18.48 13.76
CA GLY A 15 -24.86 18.30 12.31
C GLY A 15 -23.66 18.54 11.39
N GLY A 16 -22.43 18.27 11.83
CA GLY A 16 -21.24 18.45 11.01
C GLY A 16 -21.30 17.58 9.74
N ASN A 17 -20.98 18.17 8.59
CA ASN A 17 -20.83 17.43 7.35
C ASN A 17 -19.70 16.40 7.54
N ARG A 18 -20.05 15.11 7.44
CA ARG A 18 -19.13 14.00 7.66
C ARG A 18 -17.86 14.10 6.81
N GLU A 19 -17.99 14.63 5.60
CA GLU A 19 -16.87 14.87 4.70
C GLU A 19 -15.84 15.85 5.30
N GLN A 20 -16.31 16.90 5.98
CA GLN A 20 -15.45 17.90 6.61
C GLN A 20 -14.72 17.33 7.82
N GLU A 21 -15.39 16.48 8.60
CA GLU A 21 -14.78 15.78 9.73
C GLU A 21 -13.66 14.86 9.27
N ILE A 22 -13.91 14.05 8.24
CA ILE A 22 -12.89 13.15 7.69
C ILE A 22 -11.73 13.96 7.08
N SER A 23 -12.04 15.09 6.43
CA SER A 23 -11.02 16.01 5.91
C SER A 23 -10.13 16.61 7.01
N ASN A 24 -10.70 16.92 8.18
CA ASN A 24 -9.92 17.41 9.31
C ASN A 24 -9.05 16.29 9.91
N ILE A 25 -9.60 15.08 10.04
CA ILE A 25 -8.88 13.90 10.54
C ILE A 25 -7.69 13.58 9.63
N SER A 26 -7.85 13.55 8.31
CA SER A 26 -6.76 13.25 7.36
C SER A 26 -5.62 14.26 7.46
N ARG A 27 -5.93 15.55 7.53
CA ARG A 27 -4.94 16.63 7.69
C ARG A 27 -4.19 16.51 9.01
N ASN A 28 -4.90 16.28 10.11
CA ASN A 28 -4.31 16.13 11.43
C ASN A 28 -3.39 14.91 11.50
N LEU A 29 -3.79 13.77 10.92
CA LEU A 29 -2.93 12.59 10.82
C LEU A 29 -1.69 12.85 9.99
N LYS A 30 -1.81 13.59 8.87
CA LYS A 30 -0.66 13.97 8.04
C LYS A 30 0.31 14.90 8.78
N ALA A 31 -0.22 15.87 9.53
CA ALA A 31 0.59 16.75 10.38
C ALA A 31 1.33 15.95 11.46
N LEU A 32 0.60 15.07 12.17
CA LEU A 32 1.16 14.21 13.21
C LEU A 32 2.26 13.27 12.67
N ALA A 33 2.03 12.65 11.51
CA ALA A 33 3.02 11.79 10.85
C ALA A 33 4.32 12.55 10.54
N LYS A 34 4.20 13.80 10.10
CA LYS A 34 5.35 14.68 9.81
C LYS A 34 6.06 15.13 11.07
N GLU A 35 5.32 15.53 12.09
CA GLU A 35 5.87 16.01 13.36
C GLU A 35 6.64 14.91 14.09
N LEU A 36 6.05 13.72 14.19
CA LEU A 36 6.68 12.56 14.85
C LEU A 36 7.63 11.79 13.94
N SER A 37 7.70 12.11 12.64
CA SER A 37 8.50 11.39 11.65
C SER A 37 8.25 9.87 11.61
N VAL A 38 6.98 9.46 11.76
CA VAL A 38 6.57 8.06 11.73
C VAL A 38 5.58 7.78 10.59
N PRO A 39 5.65 6.61 9.93
CA PRO A 39 4.65 6.22 8.94
C PRO A 39 3.33 5.89 9.64
N ILE A 40 2.26 6.59 9.28
CA ILE A 40 0.91 6.29 9.75
C ILE A 40 0.16 5.51 8.68
N ILE A 41 -0.25 4.29 9.04
CA ILE A 41 -1.13 3.46 8.20
C ILE A 41 -2.55 3.54 8.77
N ALA A 42 -3.48 3.94 7.92
CA ALA A 42 -4.87 4.11 8.28
C ALA A 42 -5.77 3.33 7.31
N LEU A 43 -6.70 2.56 7.85
CA LEU A 43 -7.70 1.84 7.08
C LEU A 43 -8.89 2.75 6.84
N SER A 44 -9.39 2.77 5.60
CA SER A 44 -10.57 3.51 5.20
C SER A 44 -11.55 2.57 4.53
N GLN A 45 -12.81 2.66 4.93
CA GLN A 45 -13.89 1.99 4.22
C GLN A 45 -14.21 2.73 2.90
N LEU A 46 -14.61 1.97 1.89
CA LEU A 46 -15.02 2.50 0.59
C LEU A 46 -16.54 2.76 0.55
N SER A 47 -16.97 3.65 -0.33
CA SER A 47 -18.38 3.81 -0.63
C SER A 47 -18.97 2.51 -1.21
N ARG A 48 -20.20 2.17 -0.82
CA ARG A 48 -20.96 1.05 -1.42
C ARG A 48 -21.22 1.22 -2.92
N ALA A 49 -20.99 2.41 -3.48
CA ALA A 49 -21.10 2.67 -4.91
C ALA A 49 -20.15 1.80 -5.76
N VAL A 50 -19.03 1.33 -5.20
CA VAL A 50 -18.14 0.37 -5.88
C VAL A 50 -18.89 -0.90 -6.30
N GLU A 51 -19.86 -1.32 -5.47
CA GLU A 51 -20.65 -2.52 -5.67
C GLU A 51 -21.74 -2.38 -6.74
N THR A 52 -22.04 -1.17 -7.20
CA THR A 52 -23.07 -0.94 -8.24
C THR A 52 -22.47 -0.76 -9.64
N ARG A 53 -21.14 -0.56 -9.76
CA ARG A 53 -20.46 -0.43 -11.06
C ARG A 53 -20.55 -1.72 -11.87
N LYS A 54 -21.04 -1.64 -13.11
CA LYS A 54 -21.21 -2.79 -14.00
C LYS A 54 -19.92 -3.26 -14.68
N GLU A 55 -19.02 -2.32 -14.98
CA GLU A 55 -17.80 -2.59 -15.76
C GLU A 55 -16.71 -3.26 -14.94
N SER A 56 -16.46 -2.77 -13.72
CA SER A 56 -15.45 -3.32 -12.83
C SER A 56 -15.75 -2.97 -11.39
N LYS A 57 -15.59 -3.96 -10.51
CA LYS A 57 -15.66 -3.81 -9.05
C LYS A 57 -14.30 -3.42 -8.45
N MET A 58 -13.28 -3.19 -9.28
CA MET A 58 -11.99 -2.76 -8.80
C MET A 58 -12.10 -1.36 -8.17
N PRO A 59 -11.67 -1.18 -6.91
CA PRO A 59 -11.69 0.12 -6.24
C PRO A 59 -10.85 1.18 -6.97
N GLN A 60 -11.33 2.41 -6.90
CA GLN A 60 -10.72 3.60 -7.50
C GLN A 60 -10.70 4.75 -6.48
N LEU A 61 -9.89 5.77 -6.74
CA LEU A 61 -9.78 6.95 -5.86
C LEU A 61 -11.13 7.65 -5.66
N SER A 62 -11.96 7.69 -6.71
CA SER A 62 -13.32 8.21 -6.65
C SER A 62 -14.24 7.47 -5.68
N ASP A 63 -13.94 6.23 -5.29
CA ASP A 63 -14.74 5.48 -4.30
C ASP A 63 -14.48 5.97 -2.86
N LEU A 64 -13.45 6.80 -2.65
CA LEU A 64 -13.21 7.55 -1.41
C LEU A 64 -14.07 8.83 -1.32
N ARG A 65 -15.12 8.94 -2.16
CA ARG A 65 -15.92 10.15 -2.45
C ARG A 65 -16.38 10.96 -1.23
N GLU A 66 -16.59 10.32 -0.08
CA GLU A 66 -16.94 11.00 1.18
C GLU A 66 -15.75 11.73 1.81
N SER A 67 -14.60 11.76 1.14
CA SER A 67 -13.31 12.12 1.72
C SER A 67 -12.30 12.55 0.64
N GLY A 68 -12.68 13.43 -0.29
CA GLY A 68 -11.74 13.95 -1.30
C GLY A 68 -10.44 14.51 -0.70
N ALA A 69 -10.47 14.96 0.55
CA ALA A 69 -9.29 15.34 1.31
C ALA A 69 -8.34 14.17 1.63
N ILE A 70 -8.82 12.94 1.90
CA ILE A 70 -7.95 11.76 2.09
C ILE A 70 -7.10 11.55 0.84
N GLU A 71 -7.74 11.60 -0.34
CA GLU A 71 -7.03 11.45 -1.60
C GLU A 71 -5.94 12.50 -1.71
N GLN A 72 -6.22 13.77 -1.38
CA GLN A 72 -5.22 14.84 -1.47
C GLN A 72 -4.10 14.66 -0.44
N ASP A 73 -4.42 14.43 0.83
CA ASP A 73 -3.48 14.46 1.96
C ASP A 73 -2.55 13.23 2.01
N ALA A 74 -3.04 12.07 1.59
CA ALA A 74 -2.28 10.82 1.64
C ALA A 74 -1.05 10.87 0.71
N ASP A 75 0.06 10.30 1.15
CA ASP A 75 1.24 10.09 0.30
C ASP A 75 1.06 8.87 -0.61
N MET A 76 0.43 7.82 -0.08
CA MET A 76 0.16 6.57 -0.78
C MET A 76 -1.28 6.13 -0.50
N VAL A 77 -1.96 5.61 -1.52
CA VAL A 77 -3.29 4.98 -1.39
C VAL A 77 -3.22 3.60 -2.00
N MET A 78 -3.52 2.59 -1.21
CA MET A 78 -3.56 1.19 -1.63
C MET A 78 -4.98 0.64 -1.50
N PHE A 79 -5.43 -0.06 -2.53
CA PHE A 79 -6.68 -0.80 -2.51
C PHE A 79 -6.42 -2.29 -2.47
N ILE A 80 -7.27 -3.00 -1.73
CA ILE A 80 -7.29 -4.46 -1.69
C ILE A 80 -8.47 -4.91 -2.54
N TYR A 81 -8.21 -5.78 -3.50
CA TYR A 81 -9.22 -6.35 -4.39
C TYR A 81 -9.07 -7.86 -4.45
N ARG A 82 -10.18 -8.59 -4.37
CA ARG A 82 -10.20 -10.05 -4.41
C ARG A 82 -11.18 -10.49 -5.49
N PRO A 83 -10.72 -10.98 -6.66
CA PRO A 83 -11.61 -11.40 -7.74
C PRO A 83 -12.60 -12.50 -7.31
N GLU A 84 -12.14 -13.45 -6.50
CA GLU A 84 -12.96 -14.55 -5.97
C GLU A 84 -14.19 -14.07 -5.18
N TYR A 85 -14.10 -12.93 -4.48
CA TYR A 85 -15.23 -12.35 -3.75
C TYR A 85 -16.37 -11.91 -4.70
N TYR A 86 -16.02 -11.59 -5.95
CA TYR A 86 -16.95 -11.16 -6.98
C TYR A 86 -17.35 -12.30 -7.92
N GLU A 87 -17.11 -13.56 -7.54
CA GLU A 87 -17.42 -14.76 -8.34
C GLU A 87 -16.70 -14.80 -9.70
N ILE A 88 -15.62 -14.01 -9.85
CA ILE A 88 -14.78 -14.03 -11.04
C ILE A 88 -13.83 -15.21 -10.89
N GLY A 89 -14.19 -16.38 -11.45
CA GLY A 89 -13.45 -17.64 -11.27
C GLY A 89 -12.24 -17.84 -12.19
N ALA A 90 -12.13 -17.04 -13.25
CA ALA A 90 -11.01 -17.09 -14.19
C ALA A 90 -10.53 -15.66 -14.53
N ASN A 91 -9.22 -15.47 -14.60
CA ASN A 91 -8.62 -14.22 -15.05
C ASN A 91 -8.66 -14.09 -16.59
N GLU A 92 -8.18 -12.97 -17.14
CA GLU A 92 -8.14 -12.72 -18.59
C GLU A 92 -7.37 -13.79 -19.39
N ASN A 93 -6.47 -14.52 -18.73
CA ASN A 93 -5.66 -15.60 -19.30
C ASN A 93 -6.30 -17.00 -19.12
N GLY A 94 -7.48 -17.08 -18.50
CA GLY A 94 -8.17 -18.35 -18.22
C GLY A 94 -7.69 -19.09 -16.98
N GLU A 95 -6.82 -18.49 -16.17
CA GLU A 95 -6.27 -19.11 -14.95
C GLU A 95 -7.22 -18.91 -13.76
N SER A 96 -7.23 -19.86 -12.82
CA SER A 96 -8.07 -19.76 -11.64
C SER A 96 -7.64 -18.61 -10.73
N THR A 97 -8.61 -17.78 -10.36
CA THR A 97 -8.44 -16.64 -9.43
C THR A 97 -8.54 -17.04 -7.95
N LYS A 98 -8.58 -18.34 -7.66
CA LYS A 98 -8.82 -18.85 -6.30
C LYS A 98 -7.71 -18.40 -5.36
N GLY A 99 -8.07 -17.71 -4.29
CA GLY A 99 -7.11 -17.13 -3.35
C GLY A 99 -6.28 -15.97 -3.93
N GLU A 100 -6.57 -15.48 -5.14
CA GLU A 100 -5.91 -14.32 -5.72
C GLU A 100 -6.34 -13.05 -4.97
N THR A 101 -5.37 -12.22 -4.60
CA THR A 101 -5.60 -10.90 -4.01
C THR A 101 -4.68 -9.89 -4.67
N HIS A 102 -5.26 -8.78 -5.11
CA HIS A 102 -4.55 -7.66 -5.71
C HIS A 102 -4.41 -6.54 -4.69
N ILE A 103 -3.19 -6.11 -4.45
CA ILE A 103 -2.86 -4.89 -3.72
C ILE A 103 -2.48 -3.84 -4.76
N ARG A 104 -3.41 -2.95 -5.06
CA ARG A 104 -3.24 -1.89 -6.07
C ARG A 104 -2.81 -0.60 -5.42
N VAL A 105 -1.60 -0.12 -5.75
CA VAL A 105 -1.12 1.21 -5.41
C VAL A 105 -1.78 2.21 -6.38
N ALA A 106 -2.88 2.81 -5.96
CA ALA A 106 -3.67 3.74 -6.79
C ALA A 106 -3.15 5.18 -6.73
N LYS A 107 -2.41 5.53 -5.67
CA LYS A 107 -1.70 6.80 -5.54
C LYS A 107 -0.33 6.56 -4.92
N HIS A 108 0.69 7.22 -5.46
CA HIS A 108 2.02 7.26 -4.86
C HIS A 108 2.69 8.60 -5.18
N ARG A 109 2.86 9.49 -4.19
CA ARG A 109 3.41 10.85 -4.43
C ARG A 109 4.83 10.85 -4.99
N ASN A 110 5.64 9.84 -4.66
CA ASN A 110 7.10 9.82 -4.94
C ASN A 110 7.56 8.64 -5.80
N GLY A 111 6.72 8.12 -6.71
CA GLY A 111 6.99 6.83 -7.35
C GLY A 111 5.84 6.33 -8.22
N SER A 112 5.97 5.10 -8.73
CA SER A 112 5.04 4.53 -9.71
C SER A 112 3.80 3.91 -9.05
N LEU A 113 2.72 3.88 -9.81
CA LEU A 113 1.55 3.05 -9.52
C LEU A 113 1.87 1.61 -9.92
N ASP A 114 1.38 0.64 -9.16
CA ASP A 114 1.60 -0.78 -9.43
C ASP A 114 0.47 -1.62 -8.82
N THR A 115 0.29 -2.85 -9.31
CA THR A 115 -0.63 -3.83 -8.74
C THR A 115 0.13 -5.09 -8.39
N VAL A 116 0.29 -5.33 -7.09
CA VAL A 116 0.98 -6.51 -6.56
C VAL A 116 -0.03 -7.64 -6.40
N LYS A 117 0.24 -8.78 -7.02
CA LYS A 117 -0.54 -10.00 -6.84
C LYS A 117 -0.01 -10.77 -5.64
N LEU A 118 -0.91 -11.22 -4.77
CA LEU A 118 -0.65 -12.04 -3.59
C LEU A 118 -1.62 -13.21 -3.54
N ARG A 119 -1.25 -14.26 -2.80
CA ARG A 119 -2.14 -15.38 -2.49
C ARG A 119 -2.66 -15.24 -1.06
N ALA A 120 -3.97 -15.15 -0.88
CA ALA A 120 -4.61 -15.07 0.43
C ALA A 120 -5.07 -16.45 0.91
N ASN A 121 -4.53 -16.89 2.05
CA ASN A 121 -5.07 -17.99 2.82
C ASN A 121 -6.01 -17.45 3.90
N LEU A 122 -7.30 -17.38 3.58
CA LEU A 122 -8.31 -16.81 4.45
C LEU A 122 -8.57 -17.63 5.72
N ALA A 123 -8.30 -18.94 5.69
CA ALA A 123 -8.50 -19.79 6.86
C ALA A 123 -7.61 -19.36 8.04
N ILE A 124 -6.46 -18.75 7.75
CA ILE A 124 -5.50 -18.26 8.74
C ILE A 124 -5.22 -16.76 8.60
N GLN A 125 -5.98 -16.04 7.77
CA GLN A 125 -5.81 -14.60 7.49
C GLN A 125 -4.35 -14.22 7.12
N LYS A 126 -3.71 -15.04 6.27
CA LYS A 126 -2.31 -14.86 5.87
C LYS A 126 -2.17 -14.63 4.38
N PHE A 127 -1.36 -13.65 4.00
CA PHE A 127 -0.95 -13.42 2.63
C PHE A 127 0.41 -14.07 2.36
N HIS A 128 0.52 -14.67 1.18
CA HIS A 128 1.74 -15.27 0.64
C HIS A 128 2.12 -14.55 -0.66
N ASP A 129 3.42 -14.53 -0.94
CA ASP A 129 3.93 -14.10 -2.25
C ASP A 129 3.23 -14.94 -3.34
N TRP A 130 2.89 -14.30 -4.46
CA TRP A 130 2.37 -15.04 -5.60
C TRP A 130 3.54 -15.81 -6.24
N GLU A 131 3.57 -17.12 -6.03
CA GLU A 131 4.55 -18.02 -6.63
C GLU A 131 4.20 -18.19 -8.12
N ASP A 132 4.71 -17.31 -8.98
CA ASP A 132 4.92 -17.66 -10.38
C ASP A 132 6.18 -18.52 -10.45
N ASP A 133 5.98 -19.83 -10.40
CA ASP A 133 7.00 -20.84 -10.68
C ASP A 133 7.43 -20.74 -12.15
N ASN A 134 8.52 -20.01 -12.38
CA ASN A 134 9.49 -20.34 -13.42
C ASN A 134 10.85 -20.26 -12.77
N GLY A 135 11.31 -21.41 -12.26
CA GLY A 135 12.54 -21.59 -11.50
C GLY A 135 13.82 -21.16 -12.22
N ILE A 136 14.10 -19.86 -12.23
CA ILE A 136 15.44 -19.31 -12.37
C ILE A 136 15.61 -18.26 -11.29
N ASN A 137 16.61 -18.48 -10.44
CA ASN A 137 17.17 -17.50 -9.53
C ASN A 137 17.42 -16.17 -10.28
N GLY A 138 16.52 -15.19 -10.17
CA GLY A 138 16.72 -13.86 -10.75
C GLY A 138 15.44 -13.14 -11.16
N THR A 139 15.30 -11.91 -10.64
CA THR A 139 14.47 -10.83 -11.20
C THR A 139 12.95 -11.02 -11.19
N MET A 140 12.36 -10.61 -10.06
CA MET A 140 11.05 -9.95 -9.99
C MET A 140 10.73 -9.22 -11.29
N GLY A 141 9.62 -9.56 -11.94
CA GLY A 141 9.13 -8.86 -13.11
C GLY A 141 8.91 -7.37 -12.82
N GLY A 142 9.58 -6.51 -13.59
CA GLY A 142 9.21 -5.13 -13.91
C GLY A 142 9.06 -4.09 -12.79
N GLY A 143 8.98 -4.48 -11.52
CA GLY A 143 8.80 -3.59 -10.38
C GLY A 143 10.12 -3.29 -9.68
N ASN A 144 10.34 -2.03 -9.31
CA ASN A 144 11.53 -1.58 -8.57
C ASN A 144 11.58 -2.06 -7.09
N TRP A 145 10.80 -3.07 -6.73
CA TRP A 145 10.64 -3.57 -5.37
C TRP A 145 11.59 -4.74 -5.12
N LYS A 146 12.60 -4.53 -4.28
CA LYS A 146 13.54 -5.57 -3.90
C LYS A 146 13.23 -6.09 -2.49
N PRO A 147 13.16 -7.41 -2.27
CA PRO A 147 13.08 -7.97 -0.93
C PRO A 147 14.39 -7.67 -0.19
N VAL A 148 14.29 -7.09 1.01
CA VAL A 148 15.39 -7.05 1.99
C VAL A 148 15.14 -8.18 3.00
N GLY A 149 15.90 -9.26 2.84
CA GLY A 149 15.95 -10.34 3.82
C GLY A 149 16.89 -10.00 4.98
N PRO A 150 16.74 -10.66 6.15
CA PRO A 150 17.77 -10.60 7.18
C PRO A 150 19.10 -11.09 6.61
N ALA A 151 20.20 -10.45 7.04
CA ALA A 151 21.54 -10.82 6.60
C ALA A 151 21.77 -12.33 6.75
N PRO A 152 22.46 -12.98 5.80
CA PRO A 152 22.76 -14.41 5.91
C PRO A 152 23.53 -14.66 7.20
N ALA A 153 23.00 -15.54 8.05
CA ALA A 153 23.75 -16.06 9.18
C ALA A 153 24.99 -16.79 8.63
N PRO A 154 26.15 -16.71 9.30
CA PRO A 154 27.40 -17.32 8.83
C PRO A 154 27.35 -18.84 8.67
N ASN A 155 26.22 -19.49 8.98
CA ASN A 155 26.04 -20.93 8.94
C ASN A 155 24.80 -21.41 8.15
N GLY A 156 24.32 -20.64 7.16
CA GLY A 156 23.38 -21.13 6.14
C GLY A 156 21.94 -21.41 6.61
N GLY A 157 21.56 -21.00 7.82
CA GLY A 157 20.19 -21.07 8.30
C GLY A 157 19.37 -19.85 7.86
N ALA A 158 18.25 -20.08 7.15
CA ALA A 158 17.31 -19.01 6.83
C ALA A 158 16.62 -18.51 8.11
N SER A 159 16.89 -17.26 8.50
CA SER A 159 16.18 -16.58 9.57
C SER A 159 14.72 -16.37 9.14
N GLN A 160 13.80 -17.03 9.85
CA GLN A 160 12.36 -17.00 9.60
C GLN A 160 11.74 -15.72 10.18
N GLY A 161 12.24 -14.56 9.75
CA GLY A 161 11.66 -13.24 10.03
C GLY A 161 10.69 -12.80 8.93
N GLY A 162 9.84 -11.82 9.22
CA GLY A 162 9.00 -11.18 8.20
C GLY A 162 9.87 -10.60 7.07
N LYS A 163 9.53 -10.89 5.81
CA LYS A 163 10.23 -10.33 4.65
C LYS A 163 9.83 -8.85 4.52
N PHE A 164 10.81 -7.97 4.56
CA PHE A 164 10.61 -6.55 4.28
C PHE A 164 10.89 -6.30 2.80
N PHE A 165 10.18 -5.38 2.18
CA PHE A 165 10.46 -4.94 0.80
C PHE A 165 10.86 -3.48 0.85
N VAL A 166 11.99 -3.15 0.22
CA VAL A 166 12.49 -1.78 0.11
C VAL A 166 12.52 -1.40 -1.35
N GLN A 167 11.85 -0.29 -1.66
CA GLN A 167 11.99 0.40 -2.94
C GLN A 167 13.06 1.48 -2.78
N SER A 168 14.07 1.45 -3.64
CA SER A 168 15.07 2.51 -3.69
C SER A 168 14.44 3.80 -4.23
N SER A 169 14.30 4.82 -3.37
CA SER A 169 13.91 6.17 -3.79
C SER A 169 15.06 6.88 -4.51
N LYS A 170 14.76 7.77 -5.48
CA LYS A 170 15.76 8.67 -6.11
C LYS A 170 16.45 9.63 -5.13
N MET A 171 16.02 9.67 -3.86
CA MET A 171 16.68 10.42 -2.79
C MET A 171 17.89 9.67 -2.21
N ASN A 172 18.02 8.35 -2.41
CA ASN A 172 19.15 7.57 -1.91
C ASN A 172 20.39 7.62 -2.82
N SER A 173 20.32 8.32 -3.95
CA SER A 173 21.46 8.53 -4.87
C SER A 173 21.92 9.99 -4.88
N GLY A 174 21.80 10.67 -3.73
CA GLY A 174 22.45 11.96 -3.53
C GLY A 174 23.95 11.74 -3.44
N SER A 175 24.68 12.07 -4.51
CA SER A 175 26.12 12.25 -4.54
C SER A 175 26.52 13.43 -3.62
N PHE A 176 26.49 13.21 -2.31
CA PHE A 176 26.81 14.23 -1.31
C PHE A 176 28.04 13.89 -0.46
N ASP A 177 28.87 12.94 -0.89
CA ASP A 177 30.04 12.53 -0.10
C ASP A 177 31.29 12.21 -0.94
N GLU A 178 31.58 13.03 -1.95
CA GLU A 178 32.92 13.08 -2.57
C GLU A 178 33.23 14.56 -2.89
N GLY A 179 34.07 15.22 -2.08
CA GLY A 179 34.66 16.49 -2.53
C GLY A 179 35.12 17.52 -1.50
N PHE A 180 35.19 17.21 -0.20
CA PHE A 180 35.76 18.16 0.77
C PHE A 180 36.73 17.49 1.75
N GLU A 181 37.79 16.86 1.25
CA GLU A 181 39.05 16.75 2.00
C GLU A 181 40.26 17.02 1.09
N GLU A 182 41.17 17.82 1.64
CA GLU A 182 42.56 18.12 1.22
C GLU A 182 42.83 19.00 -0.01
N GLN A 183 43.21 20.26 0.25
CA GLN A 183 44.56 20.72 -0.11
C GLN A 183 45.20 21.51 1.05
N PRO A 184 46.48 21.24 1.38
CA PRO A 184 47.21 21.96 2.42
C PRO A 184 47.94 23.19 1.86
N PHE A 185 47.96 24.25 2.68
CA PHE A 185 48.70 25.52 2.56
C PHE A 185 48.24 26.53 1.51
#